data_AF-A0A166U8D4-F1
#
_entry.id   AF-A0A166U8D4-F1
#
_cell.length_a   1.000
_cell.length_b   1.000
_cell.length_c   1.000
_cell.angle_alpha   90.00
_cell.angle_beta   90.00
_cell.angle_gamma   90.00
#
_symmetry.space_group_name_H-M   'P 1'
#
loop_
_entity.id
_entity.type
_entity.pdbx_description
1 polymer ?
#
loop_
_entity_poly.entity_id
_entity_poly.type
_entity_poly.pdbx_seq_one_letter_code
_entity_poly.pdbx_strand_id
1 'polypeptide(L)'
;MLKELVESFSSNIKERASSPVLGSYTVAAIGCNWKSLVVLFTSEKSGVELVNEVVSVFPGLEQGLIYPAGFAIVFSLLYPSLKAIISTFNTYAPIIELKAESRLEDIKERIGINRSDIDSIIESIYSSHEKIGYHDLKRIREALPNEEDLMIKKPNKSMQPTAEASAD
;
A
#
# COMPACT_ATOMS: atom_id res chain seq x y z
N MET A 1 6.23 -35.87 -18.81
CA MET A 1 7.41 -36.16 -17.96
C MET A 1 7.76 -35.01 -17.01
N LEU A 2 8.45 -33.93 -17.43
CA LEU A 2 8.81 -32.84 -16.48
C LEU A 2 7.58 -32.20 -15.82
N LYS A 3 6.51 -31.95 -16.58
CA LYS A 3 5.27 -31.38 -16.05
C LYS A 3 4.59 -32.29 -15.01
N GLU A 4 4.56 -33.60 -15.27
CA GLU A 4 4.01 -34.62 -14.35
C GLU A 4 4.90 -34.79 -13.10
N LEU A 5 6.22 -34.70 -13.26
CA LEU A 5 7.18 -34.63 -12.15
C LEU A 5 6.94 -33.39 -11.30
N VAL A 6 6.77 -32.21 -11.91
CA VAL A 6 6.46 -30.97 -11.18
C VAL A 6 5.11 -31.06 -10.46
N GLU A 7 4.08 -31.60 -11.10
CA GLU A 7 2.76 -31.79 -10.47
C GLU A 7 2.82 -32.78 -9.29
N SER A 8 3.52 -33.92 -9.45
CA SER A 8 3.66 -34.90 -8.36
C SER A 8 4.55 -34.39 -7.22
N PHE A 9 5.58 -33.61 -7.54
CA PHE A 9 6.47 -32.99 -6.57
C PHE A 9 5.76 -31.84 -5.83
N SER A 10 4.97 -31.04 -6.54
CA SER A 10 4.15 -29.96 -5.97
C SER A 10 3.10 -30.50 -5.01
N SER A 11 2.39 -31.58 -5.38
CA SER A 11 1.42 -32.24 -4.52
C SER A 11 2.07 -32.78 -3.23
N ASN A 12 3.21 -33.49 -3.38
CA ASN A 12 3.97 -33.98 -2.22
C ASN A 12 4.53 -32.85 -1.36
N ILE A 13 5.03 -31.77 -1.95
CA ILE A 13 5.50 -30.60 -1.20
C ILE A 13 4.35 -29.97 -0.45
N LYS A 14 3.17 -29.85 -1.04
CA LYS A 14 1.99 -29.25 -0.40
C LYS A 14 1.53 -30.07 0.80
N GLU A 15 1.55 -31.39 0.70
CA GLU A 15 1.27 -32.29 1.81
C GLU A 15 2.34 -32.17 2.90
N ARG A 16 3.63 -32.12 2.54
CA ARG A 16 4.72 -31.98 3.50
C ARG A 16 4.81 -30.59 4.13
N ALA A 17 4.39 -29.54 3.43
CA ALA A 17 4.31 -28.17 3.91
C ALA A 17 3.22 -27.98 4.98
N SER A 18 2.27 -28.92 5.10
CA SER A 18 1.33 -28.95 6.22
C SER A 18 2.04 -29.25 7.55
N SER A 19 3.21 -29.92 7.52
CA SER A 19 4.08 -30.13 8.66
C SER A 19 5.22 -29.10 8.65
N PRO A 20 5.32 -28.22 9.66
CA PRO A 20 6.39 -27.22 9.73
C PRO A 20 7.78 -27.83 9.70
N VAL A 21 7.97 -28.99 10.34
CA VAL A 21 9.24 -29.73 10.35
C VAL A 21 9.54 -30.31 8.96
N LEU A 22 8.58 -31.02 8.38
CA LEU A 22 8.83 -31.78 7.14
C LEU A 22 8.96 -30.83 5.94
N GLY A 23 8.18 -29.75 5.91
CA GLY A 23 8.27 -28.69 4.91
C GLY A 23 9.61 -27.96 4.97
N SER A 24 10.01 -27.48 6.15
CA SER A 24 11.30 -26.79 6.33
C SER A 24 12.50 -27.68 6.06
N TYR A 25 12.46 -28.96 6.48
CA TYR A 25 13.47 -29.95 6.12
C TYR A 25 13.58 -30.12 4.61
N THR A 26 12.45 -30.30 3.91
CA THR A 26 12.45 -30.53 2.46
C THR A 26 13.06 -29.34 1.73
N VAL A 27 12.66 -28.11 2.08
CA VAL A 27 13.22 -26.88 1.47
C VAL A 27 14.71 -26.75 1.75
N ALA A 28 15.13 -26.94 3.00
CA ALA A 28 16.53 -26.86 3.38
C ALA A 28 17.39 -27.95 2.73
N ALA A 29 16.88 -29.18 2.64
CA ALA A 29 17.56 -30.30 2.00
C ALA A 29 17.74 -30.06 0.50
N ILE A 30 16.73 -29.52 -0.19
CA ILE A 30 16.85 -29.12 -1.60
C ILE A 30 17.90 -28.02 -1.74
N GLY A 31 17.88 -27.01 -0.87
CA GLY A 31 18.84 -25.91 -0.88
C GLY A 31 20.28 -26.39 -0.63
N CYS A 32 20.51 -27.26 0.36
CA CYS A 32 21.83 -27.78 0.67
C CYS A 32 22.37 -28.73 -0.42
N ASN A 33 21.50 -29.53 -1.04
CA ASN A 33 21.88 -30.52 -2.06
C ASN A 33 21.67 -30.03 -3.50
N TRP A 34 21.56 -28.72 -3.72
CA TRP A 34 21.20 -28.16 -5.02
C TRP A 34 22.16 -28.57 -6.15
N LYS A 35 23.47 -28.68 -5.87
CA LYS A 35 24.48 -29.11 -6.85
C LYS A 35 24.24 -30.55 -7.31
N SER A 36 23.97 -31.45 -6.37
CA SER A 36 23.64 -32.85 -6.66
C SER A 36 22.35 -32.96 -7.47
N LEU A 37 21.34 -32.13 -7.17
CA LEU A 37 20.10 -32.08 -7.94
C LEU A 37 20.34 -31.58 -9.36
N VAL A 38 21.13 -30.52 -9.54
CA VAL A 38 21.49 -30.01 -10.88
C VAL A 38 22.17 -31.10 -11.68
N VAL A 39 23.21 -31.75 -11.13
CA VAL A 39 23.89 -32.87 -11.80
C VAL A 39 22.92 -34.00 -12.15
N LEU A 40 22.01 -34.36 -11.25
CA LEU A 40 21.01 -35.40 -11.49
C LEU A 40 20.09 -35.07 -12.67
N PHE A 41 19.74 -33.80 -12.87
CA PHE A 41 18.79 -33.37 -13.90
C PHE A 41 19.45 -32.94 -15.22
N THR A 42 20.73 -32.54 -15.20
CA THR A 42 21.41 -31.99 -16.39
C THR A 42 22.56 -32.84 -16.90
N SER A 43 23.02 -33.85 -16.16
CA SER A 43 24.10 -34.71 -16.64
C SER A 43 23.61 -35.61 -17.78
N GLU A 44 24.45 -35.74 -18.80
CA GLU A 44 24.24 -36.68 -19.91
C GLU A 44 24.70 -38.11 -19.56
N LYS A 45 25.37 -38.28 -18.41
CA LYS A 45 25.84 -39.59 -17.93
C LYS A 45 24.67 -40.39 -17.38
N SER A 46 24.77 -41.72 -17.47
CA SER A 46 23.72 -42.64 -17.00
C SER A 46 24.28 -43.75 -16.12
N GLY A 47 23.41 -44.36 -15.32
CA GLY A 47 23.76 -45.49 -14.46
C GLY A 47 24.84 -45.15 -13.42
N VAL A 48 25.89 -45.95 -13.36
CA VAL A 48 26.96 -45.86 -12.34
C VAL A 48 27.79 -44.58 -12.51
N GLU A 49 27.98 -44.11 -13.73
CA GLU A 49 28.75 -42.89 -13.99
C GLU A 49 28.04 -41.65 -13.46
N LEU A 50 26.71 -41.60 -13.59
CA LEU A 50 25.88 -40.55 -13.00
C LEU A 50 25.98 -40.55 -11.47
N VAL A 51 25.92 -41.74 -10.86
CA VAL A 51 26.04 -41.87 -9.38
C VAL A 51 27.40 -41.35 -8.91
N ASN A 52 28.49 -41.74 -9.58
CA ASN A 52 29.82 -41.23 -9.23
C ASN A 52 29.93 -39.72 -9.39
N GLU A 53 29.29 -39.14 -10.41
CA GLU A 53 29.27 -37.69 -10.59
C GLU A 53 28.47 -36.99 -9.49
N VAL A 54 27.30 -37.50 -9.13
CA VAL A 54 26.50 -36.97 -8.02
C VAL A 54 27.24 -37.06 -6.69
N VAL A 55 27.94 -38.17 -6.42
CA VAL A 55 28.76 -38.35 -5.21
C VAL A 55 29.92 -37.37 -5.19
N SER A 56 30.52 -37.05 -6.34
CA SER A 56 31.63 -36.10 -6.42
C SER A 56 31.23 -34.66 -6.08
N VAL A 57 29.96 -34.30 -6.28
CA VAL A 57 29.42 -32.97 -5.95
C VAL A 57 28.62 -32.93 -4.64
N PHE A 58 28.44 -34.08 -3.98
CA PHE A 58 27.67 -34.17 -2.75
C PHE A 58 28.40 -33.44 -1.61
N PRO A 59 27.74 -32.51 -0.89
CA PRO A 59 28.39 -31.66 0.12
C PRO A 59 28.80 -32.38 1.41
N GLY A 60 28.63 -33.70 1.47
CA GLY A 60 28.88 -34.52 2.66
C GLY A 60 27.66 -34.65 3.56
N LEU A 61 27.74 -35.57 4.53
CA LEU A 61 26.59 -36.00 5.34
C LEU A 61 26.10 -34.89 6.30
N GLU A 62 27.04 -34.09 6.84
CA GLU A 62 26.71 -32.98 7.73
C GLU A 62 25.91 -31.89 7.00
N GLN A 63 26.43 -31.42 5.86
CA GLN A 63 25.80 -30.35 5.10
C GLN A 63 24.55 -30.82 4.35
N GLY A 64 24.57 -32.06 3.85
CA GLY A 64 23.47 -32.63 3.07
C GLY A 64 22.28 -33.11 3.91
N LEU A 65 22.49 -33.45 5.19
CA LEU A 65 21.47 -34.07 6.04
C LEU A 65 21.31 -33.40 7.41
N ILE A 66 22.40 -33.18 8.14
CA ILE A 66 22.35 -32.68 9.52
C ILE A 66 21.94 -31.22 9.57
N TYR A 67 22.48 -30.36 8.70
CA TYR A 67 22.10 -28.95 8.63
C TYR A 67 20.62 -28.76 8.24
N PRO A 68 20.07 -29.44 7.20
CA PRO A 68 18.64 -29.43 6.94
C PRO A 68 17.79 -29.89 8.12
N ALA A 69 18.21 -30.96 8.83
CA ALA A 69 17.49 -31.47 10.00
C ALA A 69 17.50 -30.47 11.17
N GLY A 70 18.67 -29.88 11.47
CA GLY A 70 18.81 -28.84 12.49
C GLY A 70 17.98 -27.60 12.16
N PHE A 71 18.04 -27.14 10.91
CA PHE A 71 17.21 -26.04 10.43
C PHE A 71 15.72 -26.35 10.61
N ALA A 72 15.28 -27.56 10.27
CA ALA A 72 13.89 -27.95 10.38
C ALA A 72 13.36 -27.93 11.81
N ILE A 73 14.17 -28.39 12.76
CA ILE A 73 13.85 -28.36 14.20
C ILE A 73 13.74 -26.91 14.66
N VAL A 74 14.76 -26.08 14.40
CA VAL A 74 14.77 -24.67 14.80
C VAL A 74 13.61 -23.91 14.18
N PHE A 75 13.37 -24.08 12.88
CA PHE A 75 12.27 -23.44 12.18
C PHE A 75 10.92 -23.88 12.73
N SER A 76 10.73 -25.17 13.01
CA SER A 76 9.47 -25.65 13.58
C SER A 76 9.20 -25.11 14.98
N LEU A 77 10.23 -24.81 15.77
CA LEU A 77 10.08 -24.15 17.07
C LEU A 77 9.71 -22.67 16.93
N LEU A 78 10.24 -22.00 15.91
CA LEU A 78 9.95 -20.59 15.61
C LEU A 78 8.64 -20.39 14.85
N TYR A 79 8.16 -21.42 14.15
CA TYR A 79 6.98 -21.36 13.28
C TYR A 79 5.71 -20.90 14.00
N PRO A 80 5.38 -21.38 15.23
CA PRO A 80 4.25 -20.86 16.00
C PRO A 80 4.35 -19.35 16.26
N SER A 81 5.54 -18.85 16.58
CA SER A 81 5.77 -17.41 16.82
C SER A 81 5.60 -16.60 15.53
N LEU A 82 6.16 -17.07 14.42
CA LEU A 82 5.96 -16.46 13.09
C LEU A 82 4.48 -16.44 12.71
N LYS A 83 3.75 -17.54 12.93
CA LYS A 83 2.32 -17.64 12.68
C LYS A 83 1.52 -16.67 13.55
N ALA A 84 1.88 -16.51 14.82
CA ALA A 84 1.26 -15.55 15.73
C ALA A 84 1.48 -14.11 15.25
N ILE A 85 2.69 -13.77 14.81
CA ILE A 85 3.01 -12.45 14.23
C ILE A 85 2.18 -12.19 12.97
N ILE A 86 2.17 -13.13 12.02
CA ILE A 86 1.39 -13.00 10.77
C ILE A 86 -0.11 -12.88 11.07
N SER A 87 -0.63 -13.69 12.00
CA SER A 87 -2.03 -13.60 12.42
C SER A 87 -2.33 -12.23 13.02
N THR A 88 -1.40 -11.69 13.81
CA THR A 88 -1.55 -10.36 14.42
C THR A 88 -1.65 -9.28 13.34
N PHE A 89 -0.77 -9.29 12.34
CA PHE A 89 -0.87 -8.37 11.19
C PHE A 89 -2.18 -8.53 10.40
N ASN A 90 -2.60 -9.77 10.13
CA ASN A 90 -3.86 -10.03 9.43
C ASN A 90 -5.10 -9.63 10.24
N THR A 91 -5.05 -9.67 11.57
CA THR A 91 -6.14 -9.18 12.43
C THR A 91 -6.14 -7.66 12.54
N TYR A 92 -4.98 -7.00 12.49
CA TYR A 92 -4.92 -5.53 12.53
C TYR A 92 -5.35 -4.86 11.22
N ALA A 93 -5.14 -5.50 10.07
CA ALA A 93 -5.57 -4.97 8.77
C ALA A 93 -7.07 -4.59 8.72
N PRO A 94 -8.03 -5.47 9.09
CA PRO A 94 -9.46 -5.12 9.09
C PRO A 94 -9.83 -4.16 10.22
N ILE A 95 -9.08 -4.10 11.32
CA ILE A 95 -9.35 -3.15 12.41
C ILE A 95 -9.06 -1.70 11.97
N ILE A 96 -8.07 -1.49 11.10
CA ILE A 96 -7.77 -0.17 10.54
C ILE A 96 -8.87 0.25 9.55
N GLU A 97 -9.35 -0.69 8.74
CA GLU A 97 -10.45 -0.47 7.80
C GLU A 97 -11.76 -0.16 8.54
N LEU A 98 -12.13 -0.97 9.54
CA LEU A 98 -13.30 -0.73 10.40
C LEU A 98 -13.22 0.61 11.15
N LYS A 99 -12.03 1.03 11.58
CA LYS A 99 -11.84 2.33 12.26
C LYS A 99 -11.88 3.50 11.27
N ALA A 100 -11.54 3.29 10.00
CA ALA A 100 -11.73 4.26 8.94
C ALA A 100 -13.21 4.40 8.58
N GLU A 101 -13.93 3.27 8.47
CA GLU A 101 -15.37 3.23 8.25
C GLU A 101 -16.13 3.89 9.41
N SER A 102 -15.81 3.59 10.66
CA SER A 102 -16.48 4.23 11.82
C SER A 102 -16.23 5.74 11.85
N ARG A 103 -15.02 6.19 11.49
CA ARG A 103 -14.72 7.63 11.42
C ARG A 103 -15.43 8.31 10.27
N LEU A 104 -15.59 7.63 9.14
CA LEU A 104 -16.38 8.12 8.01
C LEU A 104 -17.87 8.15 8.36
N GLU A 105 -18.37 7.18 9.12
CA GLU A 105 -19.75 7.14 9.60
C GLU A 105 -20.01 8.24 10.64
N ASP A 106 -19.12 8.44 11.61
CA ASP A 106 -19.18 9.56 12.57
C ASP A 106 -19.11 10.93 11.85
N ILE A 107 -18.27 11.04 10.81
CA ILE A 107 -18.18 12.26 9.99
C ILE A 107 -19.45 12.43 9.15
N LYS A 108 -20.04 11.36 8.62
CA LYS A 108 -21.29 11.39 7.87
C LYS A 108 -22.48 11.74 8.78
N GLU A 109 -22.48 11.27 10.02
CA GLU A 109 -23.47 11.62 11.04
C GLU A 109 -23.30 13.07 11.49
N ARG A 110 -22.07 13.56 11.65
CA ARG A 110 -21.77 14.98 11.98
C ARG A 110 -21.96 15.95 10.81
N ILE A 111 -21.69 15.53 9.57
CA ILE A 111 -22.00 16.26 8.33
C ILE A 111 -23.49 16.13 8.00
N GLY A 112 -24.18 15.16 8.61
CA GLY A 112 -25.61 15.16 8.87
C GLY A 112 -26.04 16.27 9.82
N ILE A 113 -25.53 17.49 9.60
CA ILE A 113 -26.30 18.71 9.82
C ILE A 113 -27.61 18.46 9.09
N ASN A 114 -28.61 18.13 9.90
CA ASN A 114 -30.00 17.90 9.55
C ASN A 114 -30.33 18.59 8.23
N ARG A 115 -30.61 17.81 7.17
CA ARG A 115 -31.17 18.37 5.93
C ARG A 115 -32.33 19.31 6.25
N SER A 116 -33.12 19.00 7.28
CA SER A 116 -34.19 19.86 7.79
C SER A 116 -33.71 21.22 8.30
N ASP A 117 -32.53 21.33 8.90
CA ASP A 117 -32.00 22.60 9.39
C ASP A 117 -31.54 23.47 8.21
N ILE A 118 -30.91 22.88 7.19
CA ILE A 118 -30.51 23.58 5.96
C ILE A 118 -31.75 23.99 5.15
N ASP A 119 -32.74 23.11 5.01
CA ASP A 119 -34.00 23.41 4.31
C ASP A 119 -34.77 24.53 5.04
N SER A 120 -34.79 24.53 6.39
CA SER A 120 -35.41 25.61 7.18
C SER A 120 -34.67 26.95 7.03
N ILE A 121 -33.34 26.94 6.93
CA ILE A 121 -32.55 28.14 6.69
C ILE A 121 -32.82 28.68 5.27
N ILE A 122 -32.85 27.81 4.27
CA ILE A 122 -33.15 28.19 2.88
C ILE A 122 -34.56 28.76 2.79
N GLU A 123 -35.56 28.13 3.42
CA GLU A 123 -36.94 28.59 3.42
C GLU A 123 -37.08 29.96 4.12
N SER A 124 -36.35 30.21 5.20
CA SER A 124 -36.31 31.51 5.87
C SER A 124 -35.67 32.63 5.02
N ILE A 125 -34.69 32.27 4.17
CA ILE A 125 -34.04 33.20 3.25
C ILE A 125 -34.96 33.55 2.08
N TYR A 126 -35.65 32.56 1.50
CA TYR A 126 -36.62 32.80 0.42
C TYR A 126 -37.82 33.64 0.89
N SER A 127 -38.35 33.37 2.09
CA SER A 127 -39.41 34.19 2.69
C SER A 127 -38.99 35.63 2.96
N SER A 128 -37.71 35.85 3.30
CA SER A 128 -37.16 37.19 3.51
C SER A 128 -36.92 37.95 2.20
N HIS A 129 -36.60 37.25 1.10
CA HIS A 129 -36.36 37.85 -0.21
C HIS A 129 -37.63 38.38 -0.90
N GLU A 130 -38.80 37.82 -0.58
CA GLU A 130 -40.09 38.29 -1.13
C GLU A 130 -40.54 39.65 -0.53
N LYS A 131 -39.85 40.13 0.52
CA LYS A 131 -40.11 41.42 1.18
C LYS A 131 -39.12 42.55 0.84
N ILE A 132 -38.18 42.34 -0.08
CA ILE A 132 -37.34 43.44 -0.57
C ILE A 132 -38.17 44.25 -1.56
N GLY A 133 -39.00 45.14 -1.02
CA GLY A 133 -39.83 46.05 -1.79
C GLY A 133 -38.97 47.09 -2.51
N TYR A 134 -39.55 47.68 -3.57
CA TYR A 134 -38.97 48.70 -4.44
C TYR A 134 -38.24 49.85 -3.69
N HIS A 135 -38.59 50.10 -2.44
CA HIS A 135 -37.96 51.09 -1.57
C HIS A 135 -36.50 50.77 -1.19
N ASP A 136 -36.14 49.51 -0.96
CA ASP A 136 -34.78 49.14 -0.57
C ASP A 136 -33.83 49.16 -1.77
N LEU A 137 -34.33 48.78 -2.96
CA LEU A 137 -33.59 48.94 -4.22
C LEU A 137 -33.34 50.42 -4.55
N LYS A 138 -34.29 51.31 -4.22
CA LYS A 138 -34.11 52.76 -4.39
C LYS A 138 -33.05 53.32 -3.42
N ARG A 139 -33.05 52.84 -2.17
CA ARG A 139 -32.05 53.22 -1.15
C ARG A 139 -30.63 52.81 -1.55
N ILE A 140 -30.48 51.59 -2.08
CA ILE A 140 -29.19 51.08 -2.55
C ILE A 140 -28.71 51.89 -3.75
N ARG A 141 -29.61 52.24 -4.68
CA ARG A 141 -29.29 53.10 -5.84
C ARG A 141 -28.85 54.51 -5.43
N GLU A 142 -29.48 55.11 -4.43
CA GLU A 142 -29.12 56.45 -3.93
C GLU A 142 -27.82 56.46 -3.11
N ALA A 143 -27.40 55.31 -2.57
CA ALA A 143 -26.17 55.17 -1.77
C ALA A 143 -24.93 54.83 -2.61
N LEU A 144 -25.07 54.55 -3.91
CA LEU A 144 -23.95 54.29 -4.81
C LEU A 144 -23.36 55.62 -5.33
N PRO A 145 -22.02 55.82 -5.27
CA PRO A 145 -21.39 57.02 -5.82
C PRO A 145 -21.57 57.06 -7.35
N ASN A 146 -21.78 58.26 -7.89
CA ASN A 146 -21.96 58.46 -9.33
C ASN A 146 -20.68 58.10 -10.10
N GLU A 147 -20.84 57.55 -11.32
CA GLU A 147 -19.73 57.03 -12.14
C GLU A 147 -18.60 58.05 -12.41
N GLU A 148 -18.89 59.36 -12.30
CA GLU A 148 -17.92 60.44 -12.49
C GLU A 148 -16.86 60.51 -11.38
N ASP A 149 -17.18 60.09 -10.15
CA ASP A 149 -16.24 60.07 -9.01
C ASP A 149 -15.25 58.88 -9.07
N LEU A 150 -15.51 57.90 -9.95
CA LEU A 150 -14.65 56.72 -10.14
C LEU A 150 -13.60 56.93 -11.25
N MET A 151 -13.61 58.08 -11.94
CA MET A 151 -12.63 58.41 -12.98
C MET A 151 -11.31 58.91 -12.37
N ILE A 152 -10.31 58.02 -12.29
CA ILE A 152 -8.95 58.34 -11.82
C ILE A 152 -8.28 59.36 -12.77
N LYS A 153 -7.93 60.54 -12.23
CA LYS A 153 -7.19 61.61 -12.91
C LYS A 153 -5.78 61.12 -13.30
N LYS A 154 -5.48 61.03 -14.61
CA LYS A 154 -4.18 60.57 -15.14
C LYS A 154 -3.00 61.42 -14.61
N PRO A 155 -1.92 60.81 -14.08
CA PRO A 155 -0.73 61.53 -13.63
C PRO A 155 0.18 61.94 -14.80
N ASN A 156 0.79 63.13 -14.66
CA ASN A 156 1.68 63.78 -15.62
C ASN A 156 3.07 63.09 -15.64
N LYS A 157 3.64 62.84 -16.81
CA LYS A 157 4.87 62.05 -17.00
C LYS A 157 6.08 62.96 -17.27
N SER A 158 7.15 62.72 -16.51
CA SER A 158 8.60 62.93 -16.79
C SER A 158 9.36 63.97 -15.95
N MET A 159 10.04 63.46 -14.92
CA MET A 159 11.44 63.78 -14.64
C MET A 159 12.15 62.43 -14.40
N GLN A 160 13.10 62.11 -15.28
CA GLN A 160 13.96 60.91 -15.22
C GLN A 160 14.93 60.99 -14.03
N PRO A 161 15.28 59.85 -13.43
CA PRO A 161 16.59 59.64 -12.84
C PRO A 161 17.44 58.73 -13.73
N THR A 162 18.64 59.19 -14.05
CA THR A 162 19.69 58.46 -14.76
C THR A 162 20.34 57.42 -13.84
N ALA A 163 20.66 56.28 -14.43
CA ALA A 163 21.27 55.10 -13.83
C ALA A 163 22.78 55.26 -13.55
N GLU A 164 23.30 54.42 -12.63
CA GLU A 164 24.62 53.74 -12.61
C GLU A 164 24.74 53.07 -11.21
N ALA A 165 24.83 51.75 -10.98
CA ALA A 165 25.62 50.63 -11.51
C ALA A 165 27.10 50.61 -11.05
N SER A 166 27.40 49.86 -9.98
CA SER A 166 28.62 49.07 -9.70
C SER A 166 28.38 48.37 -8.34
N ALA A 167 28.47 47.04 -8.15
CA ALA A 167 29.52 46.06 -8.45
C ALA A 167 30.83 46.35 -7.70
N ASP A 168 30.86 45.98 -6.41
CA ASP A 168 31.78 44.98 -5.83
C ASP A 168 31.35 44.62 -4.39
#